data_AF-A0A4S4CPD6-F1
#
_entry.id   AF-A0A4S4CPD6-F1
#
_cell.length_a   1.000
_cell.length_b   1.000
_cell.length_c   1.000
_cell.angle_alpha   90.00
_cell.angle_beta   90.00
_cell.angle_gamma   90.00
#
_symmetry.space_group_name_H-M   'P 1'
#
loop_
_entity.id
_entity.type
_entity.pdbx_description
1 polymer ?
#
loop_
_entity_poly.entity_id
_entity_poly.type
_entity_poly.pdbx_seq_one_letter_code
_entity_poly.pdbx_strand_id
1 'polypeptide(L)'
;MTCRDDILMVVQDLTASRPNGTFTCQDVVAALRARHTTHLDATIRRLVTVEMCVNGVGPRAATYRDLEKVSRGRYRLLAEHQRRS
;
A
#
# COMPACT_ATOMS: atom_id res chain seq x y z
N MET A 1 -2.92 14.46 -6.94
CA MET A 1 -2.98 13.18 -6.20
C MET A 1 -1.89 13.16 -5.15
N THR A 2 -2.17 12.59 -3.99
CA THR A 2 -1.16 12.37 -2.95
C THR A 2 -0.44 11.03 -3.18
N CYS A 3 0.71 10.84 -2.54
CA CYS A 3 1.41 9.55 -2.60
C CYS A 3 0.53 8.38 -2.09
N ARG A 4 -0.36 8.64 -1.12
CA ARG A 4 -1.35 7.68 -0.65
C ARG A 4 -2.33 7.28 -1.75
N ASP A 5 -2.89 8.25 -2.47
CA ASP A 5 -3.85 7.99 -3.55
C ASP A 5 -3.21 7.15 -4.65
N ASP A 6 -1.98 7.49 -5.05
CA ASP A 6 -1.24 6.75 -6.05
C ASP A 6 -0.96 5.31 -5.58
N ILE A 7 -0.58 5.11 -4.31
CA ILE A 7 -0.38 3.77 -3.73
C ILE A 7 -1.69 2.97 -3.79
N LEU A 8 -2.82 3.57 -3.41
CA LEU A 8 -4.11 2.89 -3.37
C LEU A 8 -4.55 2.43 -4.75
N MET A 9 -4.45 3.29 -5.76
CA MET A 9 -4.71 2.94 -7.15
C MET A 9 -3.91 1.69 -7.57
N VAL A 10 -2.60 1.70 -7.32
CA VAL A 10 -1.72 0.58 -7.69
C VAL A 10 -2.02 -0.69 -6.89
N VAL A 11 -2.30 -0.56 -5.60
CA VAL A 11 -2.60 -1.70 -4.73
C VAL A 11 -3.93 -2.36 -5.12
N GLN A 12 -4.92 -1.58 -5.56
CA GLN A 12 -6.17 -2.13 -6.08
C GLN A 12 -5.91 -3.01 -7.31
N ASP A 13 -5.13 -2.51 -8.29
CA ASP A 13 -4.74 -3.28 -9.49
C ASP A 13 -3.97 -4.57 -9.12
N LEU A 14 -3.01 -4.48 -8.19
CA LEU A 14 -2.22 -5.62 -7.73
C LEU A 14 -3.07 -6.65 -6.99
N THR A 15 -4.06 -6.20 -6.23
CA THR A 15 -4.96 -7.10 -5.48
C THR A 15 -5.91 -7.82 -6.43
N ALA A 16 -6.46 -7.12 -7.43
CA ALA A 16 -7.35 -7.70 -8.42
C ALA A 16 -6.67 -8.72 -9.35
N SER A 17 -5.40 -8.51 -9.67
CA SER A 17 -4.62 -9.39 -10.58
C SER A 17 -4.03 -10.63 -9.91
N ARG A 18 -4.11 -10.74 -8.57
CA ARG A 18 -3.42 -11.81 -7.83
C ARG A 18 -4.42 -12.74 -7.13
N PRO A 19 -4.25 -14.07 -7.23
CA PRO A 19 -5.20 -15.04 -6.67
C PRO A 19 -5.35 -14.94 -5.14
N ASN A 20 -4.34 -14.41 -4.44
CA ASN A 20 -4.34 -14.30 -2.99
C ASN A 20 -4.65 -12.88 -2.50
N GLY A 21 -4.82 -11.91 -3.42
CA GLY A 21 -5.05 -10.50 -3.08
C GLY A 21 -3.92 -9.84 -2.26
N THR A 22 -2.72 -10.42 -2.27
CA THR A 22 -1.57 -9.92 -1.50
C THR A 22 -0.47 -9.33 -2.36
N PHE A 23 0.22 -8.34 -1.82
CA PHE A 23 1.35 -7.68 -2.47
C PHE A 23 2.49 -7.38 -1.50
N THR A 24 3.65 -7.03 -2.05
CA THR A 24 4.83 -6.58 -1.29
C THR A 24 5.06 -5.08 -1.51
N CYS A 25 5.83 -4.44 -0.63
CA CYS A 25 6.22 -3.04 -0.85
C CYS A 25 7.00 -2.85 -2.16
N GLN A 26 7.76 -3.87 -2.58
CA GLN A 26 8.52 -3.80 -3.83
C GLN A 26 7.60 -3.82 -5.04
N ASP A 27 6.50 -4.57 -5.01
CA ASP A 27 5.49 -4.56 -6.06
C ASP A 27 4.90 -3.16 -6.24
N VAL A 28 4.55 -2.50 -5.14
CA VAL A 28 4.01 -1.13 -5.14
C VAL A 28 5.02 -0.15 -5.73
N VAL A 29 6.27 -0.20 -5.27
CA VAL A 29 7.35 0.67 -5.79
C VAL A 29 7.57 0.44 -7.28
N ALA A 30 7.67 -0.82 -7.72
CA ALA A 30 7.89 -1.16 -9.12
C ALA A 30 6.74 -0.68 -10.01
N ALA A 31 5.50 -0.88 -9.56
CA ALA A 31 4.31 -0.50 -10.31
C ALA A 31 4.09 1.04 -10.34
N LEU A 32 4.50 1.77 -9.29
CA LEU A 32 4.51 3.24 -9.31
C LEU A 32 5.63 3.81 -10.19
N ARG A 33 6.81 3.18 -10.19
CA ARG A 33 7.92 3.55 -11.08
C ARG A 33 7.56 3.32 -12.55
N ALA A 34 6.89 2.21 -12.87
CA ALA A 34 6.40 1.95 -14.23
C ALA A 34 5.38 3.00 -14.71
N ARG A 35 4.72 3.70 -13.78
CA ARG A 35 3.82 4.84 -14.04
C ARG A 35 4.52 6.20 -13.94
N HIS A 36 5.86 6.23 -13.92
CA HIS A 36 6.67 7.46 -13.84
C HIS A 36 6.37 8.34 -12.61
N THR A 37 6.14 7.73 -11.45
CA THR A 37 5.95 8.47 -10.19
C THR A 37 7.13 9.41 -9.88
N THR A 38 6.84 10.54 -9.26
CA THR A 38 7.83 11.48 -8.70
C THR A 38 8.10 11.24 -7.20
N HIS A 39 7.36 10.33 -6.56
CA HIS A 39 7.54 10.03 -5.15
C HIS A 39 8.80 9.21 -4.91
N LEU A 40 9.50 9.51 -3.81
CA LEU A 40 10.66 8.73 -3.40
C LEU A 40 10.25 7.33 -2.94
N ASP A 41 11.02 6.31 -3.31
CA ASP A 41 10.86 4.92 -2.84
C ASP A 41 10.75 4.84 -1.31
N ALA A 42 11.56 5.61 -0.58
CA ALA A 42 11.55 5.64 0.88
C ALA A 42 10.21 6.15 1.43
N THR A 43 9.63 7.16 0.78
CA THR A 43 8.31 7.71 1.13
C THR A 43 7.22 6.67 0.89
N ILE A 44 7.23 6.02 -0.28
CA ILE A 44 6.27 4.95 -0.62
C ILE A 44 6.35 3.82 0.41
N ARG A 45 7.56 3.33 0.70
CA ARG A 45 7.77 2.25 1.67
C ARG A 45 7.26 2.64 3.06
N ARG A 46 7.60 3.85 3.55
CA ARG A 46 7.16 4.34 4.86
C ARG A 46 5.63 4.42 4.96
N LEU A 47 4.96 4.94 3.93
CA LEU A 47 3.51 4.99 3.89
C LEU A 47 2.90 3.59 3.96
N VAL A 48 3.37 2.66 3.12
CA VAL A 48 2.87 1.27 3.08
C VAL A 48 3.12 0.54 4.40
N THR A 49 4.29 0.68 5.02
CA THR A 49 4.67 -0.14 6.20
C THR A 49 4.22 0.44 7.53
N VAL A 50 4.02 1.76 7.63
CA VAL A 50 3.74 2.46 8.89
C VAL A 50 2.38 3.13 8.84
N GLU A 51 2.21 4.14 8.00
CA GLU A 51 1.06 5.05 8.09
C GLU A 51 -0.25 4.43 7.59
N MET A 52 -0.18 3.65 6.51
CA MET A 52 -1.35 2.99 5.91
C MET A 52 -1.62 1.62 6.52
N CYS A 53 -0.64 1.01 7.19
CA CYS A 53 -0.75 -0.34 7.74
C CYS A 53 -1.41 -0.32 9.12
N VAL A 54 -2.53 -1.02 9.28
CA VAL A 54 -3.28 -1.09 10.55
C VAL A 54 -2.46 -1.72 11.69
N ASN A 55 -1.58 -2.66 11.36
CA ASN A 55 -0.63 -3.28 12.28
C ASN A 55 0.82 -2.82 12.01
N GLY A 56 0.96 -1.62 11.44
CA GLY A 56 2.25 -0.94 11.34
C GLY A 56 2.81 -0.57 12.72
N VAL A 57 4.12 -0.40 12.81
CA VAL A 57 4.81 0.01 14.04
C VAL A 57 5.66 1.24 13.75
N GLY A 58 5.61 2.22 14.64
CA GLY A 58 6.42 3.43 14.57
C GLY A 58 5.60 4.72 14.78
N PRO A 59 6.28 5.88 14.72
CA PRO A 59 5.59 7.17 14.78
C PRO A 59 4.60 7.30 13.62
N ARG A 60 3.36 7.71 13.91
CA ARG A 60 2.25 7.82 12.94
C ARG A 60 1.77 6.48 12.35
N ALA A 61 2.05 5.35 13.00
CA ALA A 61 1.51 4.07 12.59
C ALA A 61 -0.04 4.07 12.56
N ALA A 62 -0.61 3.33 11.60
CA ALA A 62 -2.06 3.13 11.46
C ALA A 62 -2.88 4.43 11.36
N THR A 63 -2.30 5.50 10.79
CA THR A 63 -2.97 6.78 10.54
C THR A 63 -4.15 6.63 9.59
N TYR A 64 -3.99 5.85 8.51
CA TYR A 64 -5.02 5.71 7.47
C TYR A 64 -5.78 4.38 7.50
N ARG A 65 -5.16 3.32 8.03
CA ARG A 65 -5.76 1.96 8.15
C ARG A 65 -6.28 1.39 6.82
N ASP A 66 -5.57 1.65 5.72
CA ASP A 66 -5.95 1.12 4.40
C ASP A 66 -5.46 -0.31 4.18
N LEU A 67 -4.33 -0.67 4.79
CA LEU A 67 -3.60 -1.91 4.52
C LEU A 67 -3.42 -2.74 5.79
N GLU A 68 -3.20 -4.04 5.61
CA GLU A 68 -2.80 -4.93 6.69
C GLU A 68 -1.61 -5.78 6.26
N LYS A 69 -0.61 -5.90 7.15
CA LYS A 69 0.50 -6.82 6.98
C LYS A 69 0.08 -8.22 7.43
N VAL A 70 -0.10 -9.14 6.49
CA VAL A 70 -0.58 -10.51 6.76
C VAL A 70 0.54 -11.51 7.00
N SER A 71 1.76 -11.22 6.53
CA SER A 71 2.95 -12.00 6.84
C SER A 71 4.22 -11.17 6.59
N ARG A 72 5.40 -11.77 6.79
CA ARG A 72 6.68 -11.06 6.62
C ARG A 72 6.81 -10.50 5.20
N GLY A 73 6.69 -9.18 5.07
CA GLY A 73 6.82 -8.46 3.81
C GLY A 73 5.62 -8.55 2.87
N ARG A 74 4.50 -9.14 3.32
CA ARG A 74 3.25 -9.23 2.53
C ARG A 74 2.13 -8.46 3.19
N TYR A 75 1.37 -7.78 2.33
CA TYR A 75 0.32 -6.86 2.67
C TYR A 75 -0.94 -7.19 1.87
N ARG A 76 -2.10 -6.79 2.39
CA ARG A 76 -3.40 -6.82 1.69
C ARG A 76 -4.12 -5.48 1.86
N LEU A 77 -4.98 -5.18 0.90
CA LEU A 77 -5.93 -4.07 1.01
C LEU A 77 -7.10 -4.46 1.93
N LEU A 78 -7.51 -3.57 2.83
CA LEU A 78 -8.65 -3.80 3.70
C LEU A 78 -9.96 -3.51 2.95
N ALA A 79 -10.96 -4.38 3.12
CA ALA A 79 -12.27 -4.25 2.47
C ALA A 79 -13.02 -2.96 2.87
N GLU A 80 -12.71 -2.37 4.03
CA GLU A 80 -13.30 -1.08 4.44
C GLU A 80 -12.92 0.05 3.47
N HIS A 81 -11.72 0.00 2.91
CA HIS A 81 -11.29 0.94 1.87
C HIS A 81 -12.08 0.73 0.56
N GLN A 82 -12.42 -0.53 0.24
CA GLN A 82 -13.13 -0.88 -0.99
C GLN A 82 -14.62 -0.49 -0.97
N ARG A 83 -15.23 -0.23 0.20
CA ARG A 83 -16.65 0.16 0.32
C ARG A 83 -16.90 1.67 0.30
N ARG A 84 -15.85 2.50 0.42
CA ARG A 84 -15.94 3.97 0.49
C ARG A 84 -15.52 4.67 -0.80
N SER A 85 -15.13 3.92 -1.83
CA SER A 85 -14.68 4.44 -3.12
C SER A 85 -15.72 4.28 -4.22
#